data_AF-A0A6N7ZQ45-F1
#
_entry.id   AF-A0A6N7ZQ45-F1
#
_cell.length_a   1.000
_cell.length_b   1.000
_cell.length_c   1.000
_cell.angle_alpha   90.00
_cell.angle_beta   90.00
_cell.angle_gamma   90.00
#
_symmetry.space_group_name_H-M   'P 1'
#
loop_
_entity.id
_entity.type
_entity.pdbx_description
1 polymer ?
#
loop_
_entity_poly.entity_id
_entity_poly.type
_entity_poly.pdbx_seq_one_letter_code
_entity_poly.pdbx_strand_id
1 'polypeptide(L)'
;AVGLRSTPARYIFLDEVDAYPASADEEGDPVTLAEARSLTFAHRRKVFLVSTPTIRGVSRIERDYEASDQRRFFVPCPHCGAMQWLKFERLRWQKGQPETAEYYCEGCDAAIAEHHKTAMLERGEWRATATAIDPTTVGYHLSALYSPVGWLSWQRIARAAMQAAQGGDEAMRAFRNTILGETWIETGDAPDWQRVAEQREDWPAGTVPSNGLFLTAGADVQKDRFEIDVWAWGRSLESWLVDHVVIEGGPGDPDAWKGLTALLSRNWPHANGAELGLVRLAIDTGYETAAVYGWARSVGFAQVAPVKGLEGFNRASPVSGPTYVDATIAGKRLRRGARLWNVATSTFKAETYRFLRQQRPIEEEIAAGASFPPGTIHLPSWADSEWLKQLTAEQLVTIRNRRGFAKLEWQKL
;
A
#
# COMPACT_ATOMS: atom_id res chain seq x y z
N ALA A 1 -10.90 15.01 27.96
CA ALA A 1 -12.07 14.78 27.09
C ALA A 1 -13.29 14.25 27.86
N VAL A 2 -13.81 14.97 28.86
CA VAL A 2 -14.90 14.49 29.75
C VAL A 2 -16.32 14.58 29.10
N GLY A 3 -16.46 15.26 27.96
CA GLY A 3 -17.78 15.61 27.37
C GLY A 3 -18.45 14.56 26.48
N LEU A 4 -17.75 13.50 26.05
CA LEU A 4 -18.29 12.51 25.09
C LEU A 4 -19.09 11.37 25.77
N ARG A 5 -19.13 11.30 27.10
CA ARG A 5 -19.59 10.11 27.83
C ARG A 5 -21.11 9.95 27.97
N SER A 6 -21.92 10.99 27.78
CA SER A 6 -23.33 10.96 28.26
C SER A 6 -24.41 11.42 27.27
N THR A 7 -24.06 11.91 26.09
CA THR A 7 -25.07 12.46 25.15
C THR A 7 -25.26 11.54 23.95
N PRO A 8 -26.42 10.85 23.81
CA PRO A 8 -26.74 10.14 22.59
C PRO A 8 -26.91 11.13 21.43
N ALA A 9 -26.24 10.89 20.31
CA ALA A 9 -26.23 11.77 19.16
C ALA A 9 -26.61 11.02 17.88
N ARG A 10 -27.71 11.44 17.23
CA ARG A 10 -28.15 10.84 15.96
C ARG A 10 -27.24 11.20 14.79
N TYR A 11 -26.74 12.44 14.78
CA TYR A 11 -25.87 12.97 13.74
C TYR A 11 -24.54 13.33 14.37
N ILE A 12 -23.46 12.82 13.78
CA ILE A 12 -22.10 13.04 14.26
C ILE A 12 -21.29 13.61 13.10
N PHE A 13 -20.61 14.73 13.36
CA PHE A 13 -19.69 15.37 12.45
C PHE A 13 -18.32 15.42 13.13
N LEU A 14 -17.33 14.78 12.51
CA LEU A 14 -15.95 14.74 12.99
C LEU A 14 -15.08 15.40 11.93
N ASP A 15 -14.52 16.56 12.28
CA ASP A 15 -13.66 17.35 11.42
C ASP A 15 -12.19 17.17 11.79
N GLU A 16 -11.32 17.21 10.78
CA GLU A 16 -9.87 16.97 10.87
C GLU A 16 -9.52 15.72 11.68
N VAL A 17 -10.18 14.59 11.36
CA VAL A 17 -10.01 13.34 12.13
C VAL A 17 -8.59 12.78 12.13
N ASP A 18 -7.75 13.11 11.14
CA ASP A 18 -6.34 12.73 11.16
C ASP A 18 -5.52 13.48 12.22
N ALA A 19 -5.99 14.64 12.68
CA ALA A 19 -5.33 15.40 13.73
C ALA A 19 -5.69 14.91 15.14
N TYR A 20 -6.64 13.96 15.26
CA TYR A 20 -7.05 13.46 16.57
C TYR A 20 -5.97 12.56 17.18
N PRO A 21 -5.77 12.62 18.50
CA PRO A 21 -4.83 11.73 19.17
C PRO A 21 -5.23 10.25 18.98
N ALA A 22 -4.26 9.35 19.14
CA ALA A 22 -4.51 7.91 19.03
C ALA A 22 -5.54 7.42 20.08
N SER A 23 -5.53 8.02 21.27
CA SER A 23 -6.43 7.71 22.38
C SER A 23 -6.89 8.98 23.08
N ALA A 24 -8.16 9.03 23.50
CA ALA A 24 -8.69 10.08 24.38
C ALA A 24 -8.51 9.67 25.84
N ASP A 25 -7.49 10.23 26.52
CA ASP A 25 -7.27 10.05 27.96
C ASP A 25 -7.38 8.58 28.43
N GLU A 26 -6.75 7.65 27.69
CA GLU A 26 -6.73 6.20 27.94
C GLU A 26 -8.06 5.44 27.67
N GLU A 27 -9.11 6.11 27.19
CA GLU A 27 -10.41 5.48 26.89
C GLU A 27 -10.50 4.83 25.49
N GLY A 28 -9.44 4.95 24.70
CA GLY A 28 -9.37 4.43 23.34
C GLY A 28 -9.67 5.50 22.28
N ASP A 29 -9.92 5.03 21.06
CA ASP A 29 -9.99 5.86 19.87
C ASP A 29 -11.14 6.90 19.92
N PRO A 30 -10.86 8.22 19.82
CA PRO A 30 -11.88 9.26 19.91
C PRO A 30 -13.00 9.14 18.86
N VAL A 31 -12.67 8.68 17.65
CA VAL A 31 -13.65 8.49 16.56
C VAL A 31 -14.62 7.37 16.93
N THR A 32 -14.08 6.21 17.33
CA THR A 32 -14.89 5.06 17.79
C THR A 32 -15.79 5.43 18.98
N LEU A 33 -15.26 6.19 19.94
CA LEU A 33 -16.03 6.65 21.11
C LEU A 33 -17.19 7.56 20.72
N ALA A 34 -16.98 8.46 19.75
CA ALA A 34 -18.02 9.31 19.22
C ALA A 34 -19.08 8.49 18.48
N GLU A 35 -18.67 7.62 17.55
CA GLU A 35 -19.59 6.76 16.79
C GLU A 35 -20.50 5.91 17.67
N ALA A 36 -19.96 5.40 18.79
CA ALA A 36 -20.73 4.63 19.77
C ALA A 36 -21.93 5.41 20.34
N ARG A 37 -21.91 6.76 20.35
CA ARG A 37 -23.04 7.61 20.80
C ARG A 37 -24.24 7.58 19.87
N SER A 38 -24.07 7.09 18.64
CA SER A 38 -25.13 7.02 17.64
C SER A 38 -25.82 5.66 17.54
N LEU A 39 -25.32 4.64 18.26
CA LEU A 39 -25.76 3.24 18.14
C LEU A 39 -27.27 3.05 18.41
N THR A 40 -27.84 3.80 19.35
CA THR A 40 -29.26 3.71 19.72
C THR A 40 -30.21 4.18 18.61
N PHE A 41 -29.70 4.86 17.57
CA PHE A 41 -30.50 5.37 16.46
C PHE A 41 -30.53 4.44 15.23
N ALA A 42 -29.82 3.31 15.26
CA ALA A 42 -29.79 2.29 14.19
C ALA A 42 -29.67 2.90 12.78
N HIS A 43 -30.58 2.57 11.85
CA HIS A 43 -30.58 3.07 10.46
C HIS A 43 -30.82 4.58 10.31
N ARG A 44 -31.20 5.29 11.39
CA ARG A 44 -31.47 6.73 11.36
C ARG A 44 -30.25 7.58 11.67
N ARG A 45 -29.14 6.97 12.07
CA ARG A 45 -27.89 7.67 12.38
C ARG A 45 -27.18 8.14 11.11
N LYS A 46 -26.39 9.20 11.22
CA LYS A 46 -25.43 9.59 10.18
C LYS A 46 -24.13 10.08 10.82
N VAL A 47 -23.02 9.49 10.40
CA VAL A 47 -21.67 9.91 10.79
C VAL A 47 -21.01 10.48 9.55
N PHE A 48 -20.40 11.66 9.68
CA PHE A 48 -19.65 12.29 8.61
C PHE A 48 -18.26 12.64 9.13
N LEU A 49 -17.25 12.06 8.51
CA LEU A 49 -15.84 12.28 8.81
C LEU A 49 -15.21 13.10 7.67
N VAL A 50 -14.47 14.13 8.03
CA VAL A 50 -13.74 14.99 7.10
C VAL A 50 -12.33 15.18 7.64
N SER A 51 -11.33 15.12 6.77
CA SER A 51 -9.95 15.45 7.13
C SER A 51 -9.10 15.66 5.89
N THR A 52 -8.03 16.41 6.04
CA THR A 52 -6.89 16.33 5.12
C THR A 52 -6.08 15.06 5.45
N PRO A 53 -5.77 14.17 4.49
CA PRO A 53 -4.99 12.99 4.78
C PRO A 53 -3.53 13.33 5.09
N THR A 54 -2.90 12.54 5.94
CA THR A 54 -1.54 12.74 6.42
C THR A 54 -0.56 11.74 5.78
N ILE A 55 -0.01 10.81 6.56
CA ILE A 55 0.96 9.81 6.11
C ILE A 55 0.23 8.53 5.72
N ARG A 56 0.60 7.93 4.58
CA ARG A 56 0.04 6.67 4.10
C ARG A 56 0.22 5.56 5.14
N GLY A 57 -0.85 4.83 5.45
CA GLY A 57 -0.90 3.75 6.43
C GLY A 57 -1.04 4.19 7.89
N VAL A 58 -1.00 5.51 8.17
CA VAL A 58 -1.28 6.09 9.50
C VAL A 58 -2.56 6.93 9.48
N SER A 59 -2.81 7.60 8.35
CA SER A 59 -3.99 8.44 8.11
C SER A 59 -5.29 7.68 8.38
N ARG A 60 -6.11 8.19 9.31
CA ARG A 60 -7.40 7.62 9.68
C ARG A 60 -8.39 7.78 8.54
N ILE A 61 -8.42 8.96 7.93
CA ILE A 61 -9.29 9.26 6.80
C ILE A 61 -8.90 8.43 5.56
N GLU A 62 -7.61 8.11 5.36
CA GLU A 62 -7.18 7.19 4.30
C GLU A 62 -7.81 5.81 4.49
N ARG A 63 -7.67 5.23 5.69
CA ARG A 63 -8.25 3.92 6.01
C ARG A 63 -9.77 3.88 5.79
N ASP A 64 -10.47 4.89 6.27
CA ASP A 64 -11.94 4.96 6.15
C ASP A 64 -12.36 5.19 4.68
N TYR A 65 -11.59 5.98 3.93
CA TYR A 65 -11.79 6.17 2.49
C TYR A 65 -11.52 4.87 1.71
N GLU A 66 -10.45 4.13 2.01
CA GLU A 66 -10.10 2.88 1.34
C GLU A 66 -11.16 1.79 1.56
N ALA A 67 -11.79 1.75 2.74
CA ALA A 67 -12.89 0.84 3.06
C ALA A 67 -14.23 1.18 2.37
N SER A 68 -14.33 2.35 1.74
CA SER A 68 -15.55 2.87 1.11
C SER A 68 -15.67 2.56 -0.40
N ASP A 69 -16.69 3.10 -1.07
CA ASP A 69 -16.86 3.05 -2.52
C ASP A 69 -15.96 4.04 -3.30
N GLN A 70 -15.15 4.83 -2.59
CA GLN A 70 -14.08 5.68 -3.11
C GLN A 70 -14.53 6.62 -4.24
N ARG A 71 -15.51 7.49 -4.00
CA ARG A 71 -16.02 8.38 -5.05
C ARG A 71 -15.02 9.45 -5.44
N ARG A 72 -14.90 9.65 -6.75
CA ARG A 72 -14.21 10.79 -7.38
C ARG A 72 -15.21 11.64 -8.15
N PHE A 73 -14.93 12.94 -8.27
CA PHE A 73 -15.76 13.87 -9.04
C PHE A 73 -15.31 13.89 -10.50
N PHE A 74 -16.11 13.31 -11.39
CA PHE A 74 -15.82 13.26 -12.81
C PHE A 74 -16.37 14.49 -13.50
N VAL A 75 -15.59 15.10 -14.38
CA VAL A 75 -15.96 16.26 -15.19
C VAL A 75 -15.77 15.96 -16.68
N PRO A 76 -16.63 16.48 -17.58
CA PRO A 76 -16.49 16.26 -19.01
C PRO A 76 -15.34 17.05 -19.59
N CYS A 77 -14.60 16.47 -20.53
CA CYS A 77 -13.71 17.23 -21.39
C CYS A 77 -14.51 18.20 -22.28
N PRO A 78 -14.14 19.50 -22.38
CA PRO A 78 -14.83 20.45 -23.26
C PRO A 78 -14.64 20.13 -24.75
N HIS A 79 -13.61 19.37 -25.11
CA HIS A 79 -13.26 19.06 -26.50
C HIS A 79 -13.88 17.74 -26.99
N CYS A 80 -13.77 16.67 -26.20
CA CYS A 80 -14.23 15.34 -26.61
C CYS A 80 -15.40 14.78 -25.77
N GLY A 81 -15.85 15.48 -24.73
CA GLY A 81 -16.95 15.04 -23.86
C GLY A 81 -16.62 13.87 -22.92
N ALA A 82 -15.42 13.26 -23.01
CA ALA A 82 -15.03 12.16 -22.14
C ALA A 82 -15.02 12.59 -20.66
N MET A 83 -15.68 11.79 -19.82
CA MET A 83 -15.77 12.02 -18.37
C MET A 83 -14.51 11.51 -17.68
N GLN A 84 -13.86 12.39 -16.90
CA GLN A 84 -12.60 12.11 -16.21
C GLN A 84 -12.58 12.81 -14.85
N TRP A 85 -11.89 12.25 -13.86
CA TRP A 85 -11.54 13.03 -12.66
C TRP A 85 -10.15 13.64 -12.87
N LEU A 86 -9.96 14.86 -12.36
CA LEU A 86 -8.71 15.61 -12.51
C LEU A 86 -7.58 14.97 -11.70
N LYS A 87 -6.47 14.69 -12.39
CA LYS A 87 -5.23 14.14 -11.82
C LYS A 87 -4.09 15.14 -11.97
N PHE A 88 -3.25 15.29 -10.95
CA PHE A 88 -2.21 16.31 -10.96
C PHE A 88 -1.20 16.13 -12.11
N GLU A 89 -0.89 14.90 -12.51
CA GLU A 89 0.04 14.58 -13.62
C GLU A 89 -0.45 15.04 -15.00
N ARG A 90 -1.75 15.36 -15.10
CA ARG A 90 -2.37 15.92 -16.31
C ARG A 90 -2.33 17.44 -16.33
N LEU A 91 -2.02 18.09 -15.20
CA LEU A 91 -1.69 19.51 -15.19
C LEU A 91 -0.24 19.70 -15.65
N ARG A 92 -0.03 20.35 -16.79
CA ARG A 92 1.29 20.50 -17.41
C ARG A 92 1.58 21.97 -17.67
N TRP A 93 2.85 22.35 -17.57
CA TRP A 93 3.34 23.69 -17.83
C TRP A 93 4.76 23.62 -18.41
N GLN A 94 5.19 24.71 -19.05
CA GLN A 94 6.56 24.84 -19.55
C GLN A 94 7.55 24.96 -18.38
N LYS A 95 8.75 24.42 -18.56
CA LYS A 95 9.77 24.38 -17.51
C LYS A 95 10.09 25.79 -17.01
N GLY A 96 9.88 26.02 -15.71
CA GLY A 96 10.15 27.32 -15.07
C GLY A 96 9.01 28.34 -15.20
N GLN A 97 7.94 28.03 -15.92
CA GLN A 97 6.87 28.97 -16.28
C GLN A 97 5.49 28.45 -15.82
N PRO A 98 5.17 28.51 -14.52
CA PRO A 98 3.90 28.01 -13.98
C PRO A 98 2.65 28.74 -14.52
N GLU A 99 2.80 29.94 -15.08
CA GLU A 99 1.75 30.69 -15.79
C GLU A 99 1.24 30.02 -17.05
N THR A 100 2.00 29.08 -17.62
CA THR A 100 1.61 28.30 -18.81
C THR A 100 0.84 27.03 -18.45
N ALA A 101 0.34 26.92 -17.21
CA ALA A 101 -0.33 25.73 -16.73
C ALA A 101 -1.67 25.48 -17.43
N GLU A 102 -1.77 24.33 -18.09
CA GLU A 102 -2.97 23.83 -18.76
C GLU A 102 -3.22 22.38 -18.35
N TYR A 103 -4.50 21.99 -18.28
CA TYR A 103 -4.88 20.63 -17.95
C TYR A 103 -5.06 19.81 -19.23
N TYR A 104 -4.47 18.62 -19.32
CA TYR A 104 -4.54 17.78 -20.52
C TYR A 104 -5.55 16.65 -20.34
N CYS A 105 -6.51 16.53 -21.26
CA CYS A 105 -7.56 15.52 -21.18
C CYS A 105 -7.01 14.08 -21.22
N GLU A 106 -7.57 13.16 -20.42
CA GLU A 106 -7.17 11.74 -20.46
C GLU A 106 -7.58 10.99 -21.73
N GLY A 107 -8.64 11.43 -22.41
CA GLY A 107 -9.19 10.74 -23.58
C GLY A 107 -8.65 11.25 -24.92
N CYS A 108 -8.49 12.56 -25.08
CA CYS A 108 -8.05 13.17 -26.35
C CYS A 108 -6.70 13.90 -26.27
N ASP A 109 -6.07 13.96 -25.09
CA ASP A 109 -4.82 14.69 -24.82
C ASP A 109 -4.82 16.18 -25.23
N ALA A 110 -5.97 16.76 -25.54
CA ALA A 110 -6.09 18.19 -25.82
C ALA A 110 -5.90 19.01 -24.55
N ALA A 111 -5.21 20.16 -24.69
CA ALA A 111 -5.05 21.13 -23.63
C ALA A 111 -6.38 21.83 -23.31
N ILE A 112 -6.71 21.89 -22.03
CA ILE A 112 -7.89 22.53 -21.47
C ILE A 112 -7.40 23.74 -20.70
N ALA A 113 -7.78 24.91 -21.21
CA ALA A 113 -7.55 26.18 -20.51
C ALA A 113 -8.50 26.32 -19.32
N GLU A 114 -8.05 27.04 -18.29
CA GLU A 114 -8.74 27.12 -16.99
C GLU A 114 -10.15 27.73 -17.07
N HIS A 115 -10.43 28.59 -18.05
CA HIS A 115 -11.76 29.19 -18.22
C HIS A 115 -12.86 28.16 -18.51
N HIS A 116 -12.51 26.97 -19.02
CA HIS A 116 -13.47 25.88 -19.20
C HIS A 116 -13.93 25.25 -17.88
N LYS A 117 -13.21 25.45 -16.78
CA LYS A 117 -13.44 24.76 -15.50
C LYS A 117 -14.86 24.98 -14.97
N THR A 118 -15.43 26.18 -15.10
CA THR A 118 -16.82 26.46 -14.67
C THR A 118 -17.80 25.49 -15.33
N ALA A 119 -17.79 25.41 -16.66
CA ALA A 119 -18.69 24.52 -17.41
C ALA A 119 -18.36 23.03 -17.22
N MET A 120 -17.12 22.69 -16.85
CA MET A 120 -16.73 21.33 -16.48
C MET A 120 -17.32 20.93 -15.12
N LEU A 121 -17.22 21.81 -14.12
CA LEU A 121 -17.72 21.57 -12.77
C LEU A 121 -19.24 21.49 -12.71
N GLU A 122 -19.95 22.36 -13.43
CA GLU A 122 -21.42 22.34 -13.52
C GLU A 122 -21.99 21.05 -14.10
N ARG A 123 -21.22 20.37 -14.96
CA ARG A 123 -21.59 19.10 -15.59
C ARG A 123 -20.88 17.90 -14.97
N GLY A 124 -20.25 18.11 -13.82
CA GLY A 124 -19.54 17.06 -13.12
C GLY A 124 -20.48 16.17 -12.29
N GLU A 125 -20.06 14.94 -12.03
CA GLU A 125 -20.79 13.99 -11.21
C GLU A 125 -19.88 13.10 -10.37
N TRP A 126 -20.33 12.74 -9.18
CA TRP A 126 -19.62 11.79 -8.33
C TRP A 126 -19.85 10.37 -8.81
N ARG A 127 -18.76 9.62 -9.03
CA ARG A 127 -18.83 8.19 -9.38
C ARG A 127 -17.98 7.37 -8.43
N ALA A 128 -18.50 6.24 -7.99
CA ALA A 128 -17.74 5.24 -7.24
C ALA A 128 -16.64 4.66 -8.12
N THR A 129 -15.44 4.52 -7.55
CA THR A 129 -14.30 3.87 -8.23
C THR A 129 -13.88 2.57 -7.57
N ALA A 130 -14.48 2.22 -6.43
CA ALA A 130 -14.27 0.96 -5.73
C ALA A 130 -15.61 0.37 -5.24
N THR A 131 -15.57 -0.86 -4.75
CA THR A 131 -16.69 -1.48 -4.03
C THR A 131 -16.41 -1.36 -2.53
N ALA A 132 -17.35 -0.79 -1.79
CA ALA A 132 -17.21 -0.63 -0.34
C ALA A 132 -17.21 -1.98 0.39
N ILE A 133 -16.47 -2.06 1.49
CA ILE A 133 -16.50 -3.21 2.42
C ILE A 133 -17.86 -3.25 3.13
N ASP A 134 -18.31 -2.09 3.62
CA ASP A 134 -19.66 -1.87 4.13
C ASP A 134 -20.49 -1.09 3.09
N PRO A 135 -21.59 -1.66 2.56
CA PRO A 135 -22.46 -0.98 1.59
C PRO A 135 -23.05 0.35 2.07
N THR A 136 -23.06 0.60 3.38
CA THR A 136 -23.56 1.85 3.97
C THR A 136 -22.50 2.95 4.07
N THR A 137 -21.23 2.63 3.81
CA THR A 137 -20.10 3.56 3.85
C THR A 137 -19.80 4.11 2.46
N VAL A 138 -19.87 5.43 2.34
CA VAL A 138 -19.64 6.15 1.08
C VAL A 138 -18.51 7.15 1.29
N GLY A 139 -17.45 7.06 0.48
CA GLY A 139 -16.28 7.92 0.61
C GLY A 139 -16.16 8.90 -0.54
N TYR A 140 -15.59 10.07 -0.26
CA TYR A 140 -15.41 11.14 -1.24
C TYR A 140 -13.99 11.69 -1.13
N HIS A 141 -13.42 12.07 -2.27
CA HIS A 141 -12.14 12.75 -2.32
C HIS A 141 -12.17 13.85 -3.36
N LEU A 142 -11.66 15.02 -2.96
CA LEU A 142 -11.59 16.19 -3.80
C LEU A 142 -10.25 16.88 -3.61
N SER A 143 -9.54 17.16 -4.70
CA SER A 143 -8.31 17.94 -4.70
C SER A 143 -8.58 19.40 -5.03
N ALA A 144 -7.60 20.28 -4.80
CA ALA A 144 -7.71 21.68 -5.16
C ALA A 144 -7.72 21.94 -6.68
N LEU A 145 -7.47 20.92 -7.52
CA LEU A 145 -7.62 21.03 -8.98
C LEU A 145 -9.03 21.44 -9.40
N TYR A 146 -10.03 21.10 -8.58
CA TYR A 146 -11.44 21.45 -8.76
C TYR A 146 -11.81 22.83 -8.21
N SER A 147 -10.85 23.57 -7.63
CA SER A 147 -11.10 24.91 -7.12
C SER A 147 -11.75 25.80 -8.21
N PRO A 148 -12.92 26.42 -7.93
CA PRO A 148 -13.62 27.25 -8.89
C PRO A 148 -12.75 28.39 -9.46
N VAL A 149 -13.12 28.86 -10.65
CA VAL A 149 -12.48 30.02 -11.28
C VAL A 149 -12.63 31.24 -10.36
N GLY A 150 -11.52 31.95 -10.13
CA GLY A 150 -11.45 33.08 -9.19
C GLY A 150 -10.91 32.71 -7.80
N TRP A 151 -10.76 31.43 -7.48
CA TRP A 151 -10.16 30.96 -6.22
C TRP A 151 -8.70 30.53 -6.45
N LEU A 152 -8.33 29.30 -6.07
CA LEU A 152 -7.00 28.75 -6.36
C LEU A 152 -6.92 28.31 -7.82
N SER A 153 -6.11 29.02 -8.60
CA SER A 153 -5.94 28.73 -10.02
C SER A 153 -4.98 27.56 -10.28
N TRP A 154 -5.10 26.92 -11.44
CA TRP A 154 -4.15 25.91 -11.90
C TRP A 154 -2.73 26.45 -12.01
N GLN A 155 -2.56 27.71 -12.43
CA GLN A 155 -1.28 28.40 -12.37
C GLN A 155 -0.72 28.46 -10.94
N ARG A 156 -1.56 28.80 -9.94
CA ARG A 156 -1.12 28.87 -8.53
C ARG A 156 -0.77 27.49 -7.99
N ILE A 157 -1.51 26.45 -8.37
CA ILE A 157 -1.20 25.05 -8.03
C ILE A 157 0.14 24.64 -8.66
N ALA A 158 0.37 24.93 -9.94
CA ALA A 158 1.65 24.66 -10.61
C ALA A 158 2.82 25.40 -9.94
N ARG A 159 2.62 26.67 -9.53
CA ARG A 159 3.61 27.44 -8.78
C ARG A 159 3.89 26.82 -7.41
N ALA A 160 2.86 26.42 -6.67
CA ALA A 160 3.01 25.76 -5.37
C ALA A 160 3.76 24.43 -5.51
N ALA A 161 3.47 23.64 -6.54
CA ALA A 161 4.19 22.41 -6.84
C ALA A 161 5.68 22.64 -7.14
N MET A 162 5.99 23.69 -7.93
CA MET A 162 7.38 24.07 -8.21
C MET A 162 8.12 24.51 -6.95
N GLN A 163 7.48 25.32 -6.11
CA GLN A 163 8.06 25.76 -4.83
C GLN A 163 8.28 24.58 -3.89
N ALA A 164 7.31 23.67 -3.78
CA ALA A 164 7.42 22.46 -2.99
C ALA A 164 8.56 21.56 -3.47
N ALA A 165 8.74 21.40 -4.79
CA ALA A 165 9.84 20.63 -5.37
C ALA A 165 11.24 21.23 -5.12
N GLN A 166 11.31 22.54 -4.82
CA GLN A 166 12.53 23.23 -4.41
C GLN A 166 12.73 23.20 -2.88
N GLY A 167 11.64 23.20 -2.12
CA GLY A 167 11.63 23.21 -0.65
C GLY A 167 11.85 21.85 0.03
N GLY A 168 12.05 20.77 -0.73
CA GLY A 168 12.32 19.44 -0.20
C GLY A 168 11.08 18.69 0.27
N ASP A 169 11.31 17.58 0.98
CA ASP A 169 10.26 16.59 1.26
C ASP A 169 9.16 17.11 2.20
N GLU A 170 9.49 17.97 3.15
CA GLU A 170 8.48 18.58 4.03
C GLU A 170 7.53 19.51 3.27
N ALA A 171 8.07 20.34 2.36
CA ALA A 171 7.27 21.22 1.52
C ALA A 171 6.43 20.40 0.51
N MET A 172 6.97 19.30 -0.01
CA MET A 172 6.24 18.40 -0.89
C MET A 172 5.15 17.62 -0.16
N ARG A 173 5.39 17.20 1.09
CA ARG A 173 4.37 16.64 1.99
C ARG A 173 3.22 17.60 2.16
N ALA A 174 3.51 18.83 2.56
CA ALA A 174 2.49 19.86 2.74
C ALA A 174 1.68 20.09 1.46
N PHE A 175 2.35 20.18 0.30
CA PHE A 175 1.67 20.31 -0.99
C PHE A 175 0.76 19.11 -1.29
N ARG A 176 1.24 17.87 -1.16
CA ARG A 176 0.46 16.68 -1.48
C ARG A 176 -0.76 16.52 -0.58
N ASN A 177 -0.57 16.67 0.73
CA ASN A 177 -1.65 16.55 1.69
C ASN A 177 -2.69 17.64 1.49
N THR A 178 -2.28 18.92 1.48
CA THR A 178 -3.23 20.04 1.53
C THR A 178 -3.79 20.46 0.18
N ILE A 179 -3.03 20.34 -0.91
CA ILE A 179 -3.46 20.75 -2.26
C ILE A 179 -4.06 19.57 -3.02
N LEU A 180 -3.44 18.39 -2.94
CA LEU A 180 -3.92 17.24 -3.69
C LEU A 180 -4.95 16.41 -2.91
N GLY A 181 -5.00 16.53 -1.58
CA GLY A 181 -5.85 15.66 -0.75
C GLY A 181 -5.33 14.23 -0.76
N GLU A 182 -4.03 14.04 -0.98
CA GLU A 182 -3.40 12.73 -1.09
C GLU A 182 -2.48 12.47 0.10
N THR A 183 -2.41 11.22 0.57
CA THR A 183 -1.44 10.83 1.58
C THR A 183 0.00 11.02 1.10
N TRP A 184 0.85 11.45 2.01
CA TRP A 184 2.29 11.48 1.81
C TRP A 184 2.89 10.11 2.11
N ILE A 185 3.83 9.69 1.27
CA ILE A 185 4.67 8.54 1.55
C ILE A 185 5.96 9.13 2.06
N GLU A 186 6.33 8.82 3.29
CA GLU A 186 7.64 9.24 3.81
C GLU A 186 8.74 8.63 2.94
N THR A 187 9.45 9.49 2.22
CA THR A 187 10.81 9.25 1.78
C THR A 187 11.63 9.05 3.04
N GLY A 188 11.98 7.79 3.30
CA GLY A 188 12.81 7.43 4.43
C GLY A 188 14.16 6.96 3.93
N ASP A 189 15.21 7.32 4.65
CA ASP A 189 16.41 6.51 4.71
C ASP A 189 15.99 5.06 5.02
N ALA A 190 16.73 4.10 4.48
CA ALA A 190 16.49 2.71 4.82
C ALA A 190 16.51 2.54 6.35
N PRO A 191 15.59 1.74 6.93
CA PRO A 191 15.67 1.41 8.35
C PRO A 191 17.08 0.94 8.69
N ASP A 192 17.63 1.46 9.78
CA ASP A 192 18.95 1.03 10.23
C ASP A 192 18.87 -0.44 10.67
N TRP A 193 19.54 -1.32 9.91
CA TRP A 193 19.55 -2.76 10.17
C TRP A 193 20.06 -3.07 11.58
N GLN A 194 20.90 -2.23 12.19
CA GLN A 194 21.39 -2.41 13.55
C GLN A 194 20.27 -2.26 14.57
N ARG A 195 19.40 -1.24 14.41
CA ARG A 195 18.21 -1.06 15.25
C ARG A 195 17.22 -2.20 15.08
N VAL A 196 17.05 -2.68 13.86
CA VAL A 196 16.21 -3.87 13.60
C VAL A 196 16.81 -5.11 14.28
N ALA A 197 18.14 -5.26 14.28
CA ALA A 197 18.82 -6.37 14.93
C ALA A 197 18.66 -6.38 16.46
N GLU A 198 18.61 -5.20 17.09
CA GLU A 198 18.39 -5.03 18.53
C GLU A 198 16.95 -5.40 18.96
N GLN A 199 16.00 -5.36 18.03
CA GLN A 199 14.60 -5.67 18.27
C GLN A 199 14.25 -7.14 18.02
N ARG A 200 15.22 -8.00 17.67
CA ARG A 200 14.97 -9.42 17.42
C ARG A 200 14.52 -10.13 18.70
N GLU A 201 13.73 -11.17 18.50
CA GLU A 201 13.10 -11.96 19.54
C GLU A 201 13.53 -13.43 19.44
N ASP A 202 13.39 -14.19 20.52
CA ASP A 202 13.85 -15.58 20.57
C ASP A 202 12.74 -16.59 20.25
N TRP A 203 12.88 -17.29 19.13
CA TRP A 203 12.20 -18.57 18.88
C TRP A 203 13.05 -19.47 17.96
N PRO A 204 12.92 -20.81 18.06
CA PRO A 204 13.67 -21.72 17.20
C PRO A 204 13.27 -21.59 15.73
N ALA A 205 14.25 -21.68 14.83
CA ALA A 205 13.99 -21.75 13.40
C ALA A 205 13.05 -22.92 13.07
N GLY A 206 12.10 -22.66 12.19
CA GLY A 206 11.07 -23.62 11.81
C GLY A 206 9.94 -23.79 12.84
N THR A 207 9.85 -22.95 13.88
CA THR A 207 8.74 -23.00 14.86
C THR A 207 7.84 -21.78 14.72
N VAL A 208 6.53 -22.00 14.62
CA VAL A 208 5.53 -20.93 14.52
C VAL A 208 5.21 -20.36 15.91
N PRO A 209 5.39 -19.04 16.14
CA PRO A 209 5.03 -18.40 17.41
C PRO A 209 3.52 -18.46 17.71
N SER A 210 3.13 -18.35 18.99
CA SER A 210 1.75 -18.57 19.47
C SER A 210 0.66 -17.75 18.79
N ASN A 211 1.01 -16.56 18.26
CA ASN A 211 0.07 -15.65 17.60
C ASN A 211 -0.02 -15.87 16.07
N GLY A 212 0.81 -16.76 15.50
CA GLY A 212 0.80 -17.09 14.08
C GLY A 212 -0.37 -18.01 13.72
N LEU A 213 -1.27 -17.56 12.86
CA LEU A 213 -2.51 -18.27 12.54
C LEU A 213 -2.42 -19.09 11.25
N PHE A 214 -1.62 -18.65 10.27
CA PHE A 214 -1.40 -19.36 9.01
C PHE A 214 -0.05 -18.99 8.40
N LEU A 215 0.45 -19.85 7.50
CA LEU A 215 1.76 -19.70 6.87
C LEU A 215 1.66 -19.35 5.38
N THR A 216 2.53 -18.45 4.96
CA THR A 216 2.83 -18.18 3.55
C THR A 216 4.33 -18.22 3.32
N ALA A 217 4.75 -18.42 2.08
CA ALA A 217 6.16 -18.32 1.70
C ALA A 217 6.38 -17.39 0.52
N GLY A 218 7.53 -16.73 0.49
CA GLY A 218 8.06 -16.03 -0.69
C GLY A 218 9.33 -16.73 -1.16
N ALA A 219 9.42 -17.04 -2.45
CA ALA A 219 10.60 -17.66 -3.06
C ALA A 219 11.23 -16.71 -4.08
N ASP A 220 12.52 -16.43 -3.90
CA ASP A 220 13.37 -15.74 -4.85
C ASP A 220 14.22 -16.75 -5.64
N VAL A 221 14.28 -16.56 -6.95
CA VAL A 221 14.93 -17.49 -7.87
C VAL A 221 16.26 -16.90 -8.30
N GLN A 222 17.36 -17.52 -7.88
CA GLN A 222 18.71 -17.07 -8.24
C GLN A 222 19.35 -18.04 -9.25
N LYS A 223 20.57 -17.72 -9.68
CA LYS A 223 21.29 -18.51 -10.68
C LYS A 223 21.66 -19.90 -10.19
N ASP A 224 21.98 -20.03 -8.92
CA ASP A 224 22.56 -21.22 -8.29
C ASP A 224 21.76 -21.78 -7.11
N ARG A 225 20.68 -21.09 -6.69
CA ARG A 225 19.84 -21.50 -5.57
C ARG A 225 18.44 -20.91 -5.64
N PHE A 226 17.55 -21.43 -4.80
CA PHE A 226 16.29 -20.81 -4.42
C PHE A 226 16.37 -20.39 -2.95
N GLU A 227 16.03 -19.13 -2.67
CA GLU A 227 15.90 -18.63 -1.30
C GLU A 227 14.42 -18.49 -0.96
N ILE A 228 14.01 -19.05 0.18
CA ILE A 228 12.61 -19.08 0.59
C ILE A 228 12.48 -18.60 2.02
N ASP A 229 11.72 -17.53 2.21
CA ASP A 229 11.30 -17.09 3.55
C ASP A 229 9.89 -17.57 3.85
N VAL A 230 9.71 -18.22 5.00
CA VAL A 230 8.41 -18.67 5.52
C VAL A 230 7.94 -17.69 6.58
N TRP A 231 6.75 -17.14 6.38
CA TRP A 231 6.13 -16.14 7.23
C TRP A 231 4.84 -16.66 7.86
N ALA A 232 4.69 -16.46 9.16
CA ALA A 232 3.42 -16.62 9.86
C ALA A 232 2.68 -15.28 9.95
N TRP A 233 1.36 -15.33 9.84
CA TRP A 233 0.49 -14.17 9.91
C TRP A 233 -0.52 -14.28 11.02
N GLY A 234 -0.68 -13.20 11.77
CA GLY A 234 -1.56 -13.10 12.92
C GLY A 234 -2.71 -12.13 12.70
N ARG A 235 -3.31 -11.71 13.80
CA ARG A 235 -4.32 -10.64 13.79
C ARG A 235 -3.63 -9.30 13.48
N SER A 236 -4.40 -8.34 12.99
CA SER A 236 -3.93 -6.97 12.79
C SER A 236 -2.68 -6.84 11.89
N LEU A 237 -2.46 -7.80 10.98
CA LEU A 237 -1.30 -7.87 10.08
C LEU A 237 0.06 -8.08 10.79
N GLU A 238 0.07 -8.50 12.06
CA GLU A 238 1.31 -8.94 12.69
C GLU A 238 1.89 -10.15 11.95
N SER A 239 3.21 -10.19 11.81
CA SER A 239 3.91 -11.23 11.05
C SER A 239 5.20 -11.68 11.73
N TRP A 240 5.55 -12.95 11.57
CA TRP A 240 6.77 -13.55 12.13
C TRP A 240 7.54 -14.28 11.04
N LEU A 241 8.85 -14.02 10.94
CA LEU A 241 9.73 -14.86 10.13
C LEU A 241 9.95 -16.19 10.86
N VAL A 242 9.48 -17.28 10.26
CA VAL A 242 9.46 -18.61 10.87
C VAL A 242 10.67 -19.45 10.45
N ASP A 243 11.04 -19.38 9.17
CA ASP A 243 12.10 -20.21 8.60
C ASP A 243 12.71 -19.50 7.40
N HIS A 244 14.01 -19.70 7.18
CA HIS A 244 14.71 -19.28 5.97
C HIS A 244 15.36 -20.52 5.36
N VAL A 245 14.86 -20.94 4.20
CA VAL A 245 15.26 -22.19 3.54
C VAL A 245 15.99 -21.86 2.26
N VAL A 246 17.21 -22.40 2.13
CA VAL A 246 17.99 -22.34 0.91
C VAL A 246 17.98 -23.71 0.25
N ILE A 247 17.56 -23.77 -1.01
CA ILE A 247 17.63 -24.98 -1.83
C ILE A 247 18.74 -24.76 -2.85
N GLU A 248 19.82 -25.52 -2.70
CA GLU A 248 20.95 -25.54 -3.63
C GLU A 248 20.50 -26.05 -5.01
N GLY A 249 21.05 -25.43 -6.05
CA GLY A 249 20.71 -25.70 -7.44
C GLY A 249 19.82 -24.61 -8.03
N GLY A 250 20.17 -24.16 -9.24
CA GLY A 250 19.43 -23.13 -9.96
C GLY A 250 18.26 -23.67 -10.80
N PRO A 251 17.61 -22.82 -11.61
CA PRO A 251 16.47 -23.20 -12.45
C PRO A 251 16.74 -24.31 -13.47
N GLY A 252 18.01 -24.55 -13.81
CA GLY A 252 18.43 -25.64 -14.69
C GLY A 252 18.55 -27.00 -14.00
N ASP A 253 18.46 -27.05 -12.66
CA ASP A 253 18.57 -28.27 -11.86
C ASP A 253 17.17 -28.84 -11.54
N PRO A 254 16.79 -30.01 -12.09
CA PRO A 254 15.52 -30.64 -11.78
C PRO A 254 15.35 -31.03 -10.31
N ASP A 255 16.43 -31.32 -9.58
CA ASP A 255 16.35 -31.72 -8.18
C ASP A 255 16.05 -30.53 -7.27
N ALA A 256 16.49 -29.33 -7.62
CA ALA A 256 16.12 -28.10 -6.91
C ALA A 256 14.59 -27.84 -6.99
N TRP A 257 13.98 -28.05 -8.16
CA TRP A 257 12.52 -27.96 -8.32
C TRP A 257 11.75 -29.04 -7.53
N LYS A 258 12.32 -30.25 -7.39
CA LYS A 258 11.74 -31.28 -6.53
C LYS A 258 11.80 -30.87 -5.06
N GLY A 259 12.92 -30.28 -4.63
CA GLY A 259 13.07 -29.70 -3.29
C GLY A 259 12.00 -28.65 -3.00
N LEU A 260 11.78 -27.72 -3.93
CA LEU A 260 10.76 -26.68 -3.78
C LEU A 260 9.34 -27.28 -3.73
N THR A 261 9.07 -28.33 -4.50
CA THR A 261 7.80 -29.07 -4.46
C THR A 261 7.61 -29.79 -3.13
N ALA A 262 8.66 -30.40 -2.58
CA ALA A 262 8.61 -31.08 -1.29
C ALA A 262 8.35 -30.07 -0.14
N LEU A 263 8.92 -28.87 -0.22
CA LEU A 263 8.70 -27.79 0.75
C LEU A 263 7.21 -27.40 0.87
N LEU A 264 6.45 -27.45 -0.23
CA LEU A 264 5.01 -27.15 -0.19
C LEU A 264 4.19 -28.13 0.65
N SER A 265 4.68 -29.34 0.86
CA SER A 265 4.02 -30.37 1.69
C SER A 265 4.63 -30.47 3.09
N ARG A 266 5.61 -29.63 3.42
CA ARG A 266 6.22 -29.58 4.74
C ARG A 266 5.24 -28.94 5.73
N ASN A 267 5.29 -29.42 6.97
CA ASN A 267 4.61 -28.81 8.11
C ASN A 267 5.64 -28.18 9.05
N TRP A 268 5.22 -27.12 9.72
CA TRP A 268 5.98 -26.45 10.77
C TRP A 268 5.28 -26.63 12.12
N PRO A 269 6.01 -27.03 13.18
CA PRO A 269 5.45 -27.10 14.52
C PRO A 269 5.05 -25.70 15.01
N HIS A 270 3.90 -25.62 15.66
CA HIS A 270 3.40 -24.40 16.30
C HIS A 270 3.68 -24.46 17.80
N ALA A 271 3.92 -23.30 18.43
CA ALA A 271 4.20 -23.19 19.87
C ALA A 271 3.10 -23.75 20.80
N ASN A 272 1.90 -24.02 20.27
CA ASN A 272 0.79 -24.64 21.00
C ASN A 272 0.67 -26.17 20.78
N GLY A 273 1.59 -26.77 20.02
CA GLY A 273 1.62 -28.20 19.70
C GLY A 273 0.88 -28.61 18.41
N ALA A 274 0.24 -27.68 17.70
CA ALA A 274 -0.31 -27.96 16.36
C ALA A 274 0.79 -28.01 15.28
N GLU A 275 0.45 -28.54 14.10
CA GLU A 275 1.28 -28.44 12.90
C GLU A 275 0.58 -27.59 11.85
N LEU A 276 1.30 -26.62 11.28
CA LEU A 276 0.80 -25.76 10.21
C LEU A 276 1.52 -26.05 8.89
N GLY A 277 0.74 -26.22 7.82
CA GLY A 277 1.25 -26.30 6.46
C GLY A 277 1.22 -24.94 5.75
N LEU A 278 1.92 -24.84 4.62
CA LEU A 278 1.88 -23.66 3.77
C LEU A 278 0.54 -23.52 3.06
N VAL A 279 -0.12 -22.38 3.26
CA VAL A 279 -1.36 -22.04 2.55
C VAL A 279 -1.05 -21.61 1.11
N ARG A 280 0.01 -20.81 0.94
CA ARG A 280 0.40 -20.29 -0.36
C ARG A 280 1.88 -19.92 -0.42
N LEU A 281 2.50 -20.17 -1.57
CA LEU A 281 3.85 -19.73 -1.91
C LEU A 281 3.80 -18.76 -3.09
N ALA A 282 4.35 -17.57 -2.92
CA ALA A 282 4.62 -16.63 -4.00
C ALA A 282 6.03 -16.86 -4.53
N ILE A 283 6.20 -16.93 -5.85
CA ILE A 283 7.52 -17.12 -6.48
C ILE A 283 7.77 -16.01 -7.49
N ASP A 284 8.90 -15.33 -7.38
CA ASP A 284 9.23 -14.27 -8.32
C ASP A 284 9.51 -14.83 -9.72
N THR A 285 9.13 -14.04 -10.73
CA THR A 285 9.26 -14.39 -12.14
C THR A 285 10.26 -13.50 -12.87
N GLY A 286 11.03 -12.69 -12.14
CA GLY A 286 12.06 -11.80 -12.67
C GLY A 286 13.25 -12.54 -13.29
N TYR A 287 13.51 -13.78 -12.86
CA TYR A 287 14.57 -14.64 -13.40
C TYR A 287 14.01 -15.99 -13.87
N GLU A 288 14.51 -16.52 -15.00
CA GLU A 288 14.10 -17.81 -15.60
C GLU A 288 12.58 -18.02 -15.65
N THR A 289 11.86 -16.99 -16.10
CA THR A 289 10.39 -16.90 -16.13
C THR A 289 9.69 -18.15 -16.70
N ALA A 290 10.25 -18.74 -17.76
CA ALA A 290 9.67 -19.92 -18.40
C ALA A 290 9.73 -21.17 -17.52
N ALA A 291 10.80 -21.36 -16.75
CA ALA A 291 10.96 -22.48 -15.83
C ALA A 291 10.00 -22.35 -14.64
N VAL A 292 9.90 -21.14 -14.07
CA VAL A 292 8.94 -20.81 -12.99
C VAL A 292 7.51 -21.09 -13.43
N TYR A 293 7.11 -20.66 -14.64
CA TYR A 293 5.78 -20.97 -15.19
C TYR A 293 5.58 -22.46 -15.44
N GLY A 294 6.60 -23.16 -15.93
CA GLY A 294 6.59 -24.62 -16.10
C GLY A 294 6.25 -25.34 -14.81
N TRP A 295 7.01 -25.05 -13.74
CA TRP A 295 6.83 -25.64 -12.42
C TRP A 295 5.51 -25.23 -11.75
N ALA A 296 5.14 -23.95 -11.77
CA ALA A 296 3.88 -23.49 -11.16
C ALA A 296 2.64 -24.17 -11.78
N ARG A 297 2.71 -24.57 -13.06
CA ARG A 297 1.65 -25.35 -13.72
C ARG A 297 1.58 -26.79 -13.25
N SER A 298 2.71 -27.45 -12.98
CA SER A 298 2.71 -28.84 -12.52
C SER A 298 2.19 -28.97 -11.09
N VAL A 299 2.48 -27.98 -10.24
CA VAL A 299 2.01 -27.93 -8.85
C VAL A 299 0.55 -27.51 -8.76
N GLY A 300 0.17 -26.46 -9.49
CA GLY A 300 -1.20 -25.96 -9.54
C GLY A 300 -1.43 -24.64 -8.80
N PHE A 301 -2.43 -23.89 -9.27
CA PHE A 301 -2.67 -22.49 -8.89
C PHE A 301 -3.15 -22.28 -7.44
N ALA A 302 -3.63 -23.34 -6.79
CA ALA A 302 -4.19 -23.25 -5.44
C ALA A 302 -3.08 -22.91 -4.44
N GLN A 303 -1.92 -23.54 -4.60
CA GLN A 303 -0.82 -23.48 -3.65
C GLN A 303 0.29 -22.51 -4.07
N VAL A 304 0.48 -22.26 -5.37
CA VAL A 304 1.56 -21.39 -5.88
C VAL A 304 1.00 -20.17 -6.63
N ALA A 305 1.62 -19.01 -6.41
CA ALA A 305 1.39 -17.78 -7.14
C ALA A 305 2.69 -17.27 -7.77
N PRO A 306 2.88 -17.42 -9.09
CA PRO A 306 3.88 -16.66 -9.80
C PRO A 306 3.57 -15.15 -9.69
N VAL A 307 4.55 -14.38 -9.23
CA VAL A 307 4.42 -12.93 -9.07
C VAL A 307 5.41 -12.19 -9.97
N LYS A 308 5.02 -11.00 -10.42
CA LYS A 308 5.90 -10.07 -11.10
C LYS A 308 5.85 -8.74 -10.38
N GLY A 309 7.02 -8.31 -9.91
CA GLY A 309 7.19 -6.98 -9.37
C GLY A 309 7.03 -5.91 -10.44
N LEU A 310 6.26 -4.87 -10.14
CA LEU A 310 6.05 -3.73 -11.00
C LEU A 310 6.40 -2.45 -10.26
N GLU A 311 7.26 -1.64 -10.87
CA GLU A 311 7.73 -0.37 -10.32
C GLU A 311 6.67 0.74 -10.41
N GLY A 312 6.88 1.76 -9.57
CA GLY A 312 6.17 3.03 -9.61
C GLY A 312 4.99 3.12 -8.65
N PHE A 313 4.68 4.34 -8.22
CA PHE A 313 3.65 4.63 -7.21
C PHE A 313 2.25 4.91 -7.79
N ASN A 314 2.14 5.11 -9.10
CA ASN A 314 0.92 5.61 -9.75
C ASN A 314 -0.04 4.47 -10.15
N ARG A 315 -0.07 3.39 -9.39
CA ARG A 315 -0.86 2.19 -9.68
C ARG A 315 -2.23 2.33 -9.01
N ALA A 316 -3.30 2.08 -9.77
CA ALA A 316 -4.67 2.11 -9.25
C ALA A 316 -4.99 0.95 -8.29
N SER A 317 -4.18 -0.10 -8.26
CA SER A 317 -4.32 -1.24 -7.35
C SER A 317 -2.94 -1.82 -7.01
N PRO A 318 -2.67 -2.16 -5.73
CA PRO A 318 -1.37 -2.68 -5.29
C PRO A 318 -1.12 -4.14 -5.74
N VAL A 319 -2.17 -4.93 -5.96
CA VAL A 319 -2.07 -6.29 -6.53
C VAL A 319 -3.11 -6.44 -7.62
N SER A 320 -2.68 -6.86 -8.82
CA SER A 320 -3.58 -7.06 -9.97
C SER A 320 -3.36 -8.41 -10.64
N GLY A 321 -4.44 -9.02 -11.13
CA GLY A 321 -4.41 -10.36 -11.72
C GLY A 321 -5.45 -11.29 -11.10
N PRO A 322 -5.35 -12.61 -11.37
CA PRO A 322 -4.31 -13.25 -12.16
C PRO A 322 -4.53 -13.05 -13.67
N THR A 323 -3.46 -12.79 -14.42
CA THR A 323 -3.48 -12.80 -15.90
C THR A 323 -2.85 -14.08 -16.44
N TYR A 324 -3.50 -14.69 -17.44
CA TYR A 324 -2.91 -15.81 -18.17
C TYR A 324 -1.78 -15.33 -19.07
N VAL A 325 -0.57 -15.82 -18.82
CA VAL A 325 0.66 -15.39 -19.53
C VAL A 325 1.04 -16.27 -20.71
N ASP A 326 0.52 -17.49 -20.77
CA ASP A 326 0.84 -18.41 -21.87
C ASP A 326 -0.07 -18.20 -23.09
N ALA A 327 0.53 -18.06 -24.26
CA ALA A 327 -0.14 -18.06 -25.57
C ALA A 327 0.33 -19.23 -26.44
N THR A 328 -0.57 -19.83 -27.21
CA THR A 328 -0.25 -20.76 -28.29
C THR A 328 0.48 -20.05 -29.43
N ILE A 329 1.14 -20.79 -30.33
CA ILE A 329 1.80 -20.26 -31.55
C ILE A 329 0.82 -19.41 -32.40
N ALA A 330 -0.48 -19.67 -32.32
CA ALA A 330 -1.54 -18.90 -32.96
C ALA A 330 -2.11 -17.73 -32.11
N GLY A 331 -1.41 -17.32 -31.04
CA GLY A 331 -1.78 -16.19 -30.18
C GLY A 331 -2.96 -16.43 -29.23
N LYS A 332 -3.60 -17.62 -29.25
CA LYS A 332 -4.68 -17.96 -28.30
C LYS A 332 -4.10 -18.26 -26.92
N ARG A 333 -4.58 -17.56 -25.89
CA ARG A 333 -4.21 -17.79 -24.48
C ARG A 333 -4.58 -19.21 -24.05
N LEU A 334 -3.68 -19.93 -23.39
CA LEU A 334 -3.94 -21.27 -22.88
C LEU A 334 -4.95 -21.20 -21.72
N ARG A 335 -6.08 -21.92 -21.83
CA ARG A 335 -7.11 -22.01 -20.77
C ARG A 335 -6.60 -22.56 -19.43
N ARG A 336 -5.44 -23.24 -19.42
CA ARG A 336 -4.72 -23.75 -18.23
C ARG A 336 -3.31 -23.13 -18.06
N GLY A 337 -3.07 -21.96 -18.65
CA GLY A 337 -1.77 -21.29 -18.57
C GLY A 337 -1.41 -20.85 -17.15
N ALA A 338 -0.13 -20.58 -16.92
CA ALA A 338 0.32 -20.00 -15.65
C ALA A 338 -0.44 -18.69 -15.36
N ARG A 339 -0.78 -18.49 -14.09
CA ARG A 339 -1.56 -17.36 -13.60
C ARG A 339 -0.63 -16.38 -12.90
N LEU A 340 -0.25 -15.32 -13.60
CA LEU A 340 0.66 -14.31 -13.09
C LEU A 340 -0.09 -13.23 -12.31
N TRP A 341 0.44 -12.90 -11.14
CA TRP A 341 0.02 -11.75 -10.34
C TRP A 341 1.02 -10.62 -10.48
N ASN A 342 0.53 -9.40 -10.66
CA ASN A 342 1.35 -8.20 -10.71
C ASN A 342 1.29 -7.51 -9.35
N VAL A 343 2.45 -7.23 -8.78
CA VAL A 343 2.60 -6.66 -7.43
C VAL A 343 3.27 -5.30 -7.53
N ALA A 344 2.64 -4.26 -6.97
CA ALA A 344 3.21 -2.92 -6.87
C ALA A 344 4.29 -2.89 -5.79
N THR A 345 5.52 -3.23 -6.17
CA THR A 345 6.63 -3.41 -5.22
C THR A 345 6.93 -2.14 -4.44
N SER A 346 6.80 -0.98 -5.07
CA SER A 346 7.05 0.31 -4.42
C SER A 346 6.10 0.59 -3.26
N THR A 347 4.84 0.13 -3.35
CA THR A 347 3.85 0.28 -2.28
C THR A 347 4.16 -0.65 -1.11
N PHE A 348 4.42 -1.93 -1.37
CA PHE A 348 4.71 -2.90 -0.32
C PHE A 348 6.05 -2.64 0.38
N LYS A 349 7.10 -2.22 -0.35
CA LYS A 349 8.37 -1.81 0.27
C LYS A 349 8.19 -0.63 1.24
N ALA A 350 7.40 0.38 0.83
CA ALA A 350 7.11 1.52 1.70
C ALA A 350 6.33 1.09 2.96
N GLU A 351 5.37 0.19 2.80
CA GLU A 351 4.59 -0.37 3.91
C GLU A 351 5.45 -1.23 4.85
N THR A 352 6.25 -2.15 4.34
CA THR A 352 7.20 -2.94 5.13
C THR A 352 8.16 -2.04 5.91
N TYR A 353 8.72 -1.02 5.28
CA TYR A 353 9.63 -0.08 5.96
C TYR A 353 8.91 0.75 7.02
N ARG A 354 7.63 1.08 6.82
CA ARG A 354 6.80 1.71 7.85
C ARG A 354 6.64 0.80 9.06
N PHE A 355 6.39 -0.49 8.85
CA PHE A 355 6.28 -1.47 9.94
C PHE A 355 7.60 -1.66 10.69
N LEU A 356 8.73 -1.74 9.97
CA LEU A 356 10.06 -1.85 10.60
C LEU A 356 10.46 -0.63 11.44
N ARG A 357 9.83 0.53 11.21
CA ARG A 357 10.05 1.76 11.98
C ARG A 357 9.12 1.92 13.18
N GLN A 358 8.16 1.01 13.37
CA GLN A 358 7.25 1.11 14.51
C GLN A 358 8.01 1.04 15.82
N GLN A 359 7.64 1.93 16.75
CA GLN A 359 8.10 1.82 18.12
C GLN A 359 7.43 0.60 18.75
N ARG A 360 8.25 -0.31 19.27
CA ARG A 360 7.79 -1.50 19.96
C ARG A 360 7.56 -1.19 21.44
N PRO A 361 6.50 -1.73 22.05
CA PRO A 361 6.31 -1.61 23.49
C PRO A 361 7.48 -2.29 24.22
N ILE A 362 7.92 -1.69 25.33
CA ILE A 362 8.95 -2.30 26.18
C ILE A 362 8.35 -3.42 27.03
N GLU A 363 9.20 -4.27 27.63
CA GLU A 363 8.76 -5.44 28.39
C GLU A 363 7.81 -5.06 29.54
N GLU A 364 8.06 -3.93 30.20
CA GLU A 364 7.19 -3.39 31.26
C GLU A 364 5.80 -3.00 30.74
N GLU A 365 5.72 -2.43 29.53
CA GLU A 365 4.46 -2.05 28.89
C GLU A 365 3.68 -3.31 28.47
N ILE A 366 4.35 -4.30 27.90
CA ILE A 366 3.75 -5.59 27.55
C ILE A 366 3.22 -6.29 28.81
N ALA A 367 3.99 -6.29 29.90
CA ALA A 367 3.57 -6.84 31.19
C ALA A 367 2.37 -6.08 31.78
N ALA A 368 2.24 -4.78 31.49
CA ALA A 368 1.09 -3.96 31.84
C ALA A 368 -0.12 -4.13 30.89
N GLY A 369 0.00 -4.98 29.85
CA GLY A 369 -1.07 -5.32 28.92
C GLY A 369 -1.05 -4.54 27.60
N ALA A 370 0.03 -3.82 27.28
CA ALA A 370 0.19 -3.20 25.98
C ALA A 370 0.33 -4.26 24.87
N SER A 371 -0.34 -4.01 23.74
CA SER A 371 -0.23 -4.85 22.54
C SER A 371 0.75 -4.23 21.56
N PHE A 372 1.36 -5.07 20.72
CA PHE A 372 2.13 -4.59 19.58
C PHE A 372 1.25 -3.75 18.63
N PRO A 373 1.80 -2.68 18.02
CA PRO A 373 1.10 -1.92 17.00
C PRO A 373 0.67 -2.82 15.82
N PRO A 374 -0.49 -2.54 15.19
CA PRO A 374 -0.91 -3.25 13.99
C PRO A 374 0.16 -3.23 12.89
N GLY A 375 0.42 -4.42 12.33
CA GLY A 375 1.42 -4.64 11.29
C GLY A 375 2.84 -4.84 11.78
N THR A 376 3.07 -5.01 13.09
CA THR A 376 4.41 -5.29 13.62
C THR A 376 5.03 -6.51 12.93
N ILE A 377 6.27 -6.35 12.48
CA ILE A 377 7.09 -7.42 11.93
C ILE A 377 8.01 -7.93 13.05
N HIS A 378 7.87 -9.21 13.37
CA HIS A 378 8.67 -9.89 14.37
C HIS A 378 9.78 -10.68 13.69
N LEU A 379 11.02 -10.42 14.10
CA LEU A 379 12.21 -11.05 13.54
C LEU A 379 12.92 -11.92 14.59
N PRO A 380 13.35 -13.13 14.23
CA PRO A 380 13.99 -14.04 15.16
C PRO A 380 15.45 -13.68 15.39
N SER A 381 16.00 -14.08 16.54
CA SER A 381 17.42 -13.92 16.87
C SER A 381 18.37 -14.67 15.93
N TRP A 382 17.89 -15.74 15.28
CA TRP A 382 18.64 -16.47 14.25
C TRP A 382 18.67 -15.78 12.89
N ALA A 383 17.84 -14.75 12.63
CA ALA A 383 17.95 -13.95 11.42
C ALA A 383 19.24 -13.12 11.49
N ASP A 384 20.23 -13.47 10.68
CA ASP A 384 21.57 -12.91 10.78
C ASP A 384 21.66 -11.49 10.22
N SER A 385 22.84 -10.87 10.41
CA SER A 385 23.07 -9.51 9.94
C SER A 385 23.03 -9.36 8.42
N GLU A 386 23.32 -10.42 7.66
CA GLU A 386 23.29 -10.36 6.20
C GLU A 386 21.84 -10.31 5.71
N TRP A 387 20.99 -11.19 6.24
CA TRP A 387 19.56 -11.20 5.96
C TRP A 387 18.92 -9.85 6.33
N LEU A 388 19.24 -9.30 7.51
CA LEU A 388 18.73 -7.98 7.93
C LEU A 388 19.18 -6.85 6.99
N LYS A 389 20.45 -6.86 6.56
CA LYS A 389 20.95 -5.88 5.60
C LYS A 389 20.24 -5.99 4.25
N GLN A 390 19.93 -7.21 3.80
CA GLN A 390 19.17 -7.43 2.58
C GLN A 390 17.74 -6.90 2.71
N LEU A 391 17.07 -7.14 3.85
CA LEU A 391 15.73 -6.63 4.13
C LEU A 391 15.67 -5.09 4.07
N THR A 392 16.73 -4.41 4.51
CA THR A 392 16.83 -2.94 4.51
C THR A 392 17.80 -2.41 3.44
N ALA A 393 18.07 -3.16 2.38
CA ALA A 393 19.14 -2.83 1.42
C ALA A 393 18.81 -1.67 0.48
N GLU A 394 17.58 -1.18 0.47
CA GLU A 394 17.13 -0.16 -0.46
C GLU A 394 16.63 1.10 0.26
N GLN A 395 16.77 2.24 -0.39
CA GLN A 395 16.24 3.52 0.06
C GLN A 395 15.35 4.13 -1.01
N LEU A 396 14.34 4.88 -0.59
CA LEU A 396 13.43 5.57 -1.49
C LEU A 396 13.97 6.98 -1.78
N VAL A 397 14.44 7.21 -3.00
CA VAL A 397 15.04 8.48 -3.40
C VAL A 397 14.20 9.23 -4.42
N THR A 398 14.31 10.56 -4.40
CA THR A 398 13.71 11.44 -5.41
C THR A 398 14.70 11.67 -6.56
N ILE A 399 14.46 11.06 -7.71
CA ILE A 399 15.24 11.26 -8.93
C ILE A 399 14.57 12.33 -9.79
N ARG A 400 15.35 13.29 -10.28
CA ARG A 400 14.88 14.26 -11.27
C ARG A 400 15.13 13.73 -12.68
N ASN A 401 14.07 13.60 -13.48
CA ASN A 401 14.23 13.20 -14.87
C ASN A 401 14.84 14.32 -15.73
N ARG A 402 15.26 14.01 -16.96
CA ARG A 402 15.87 14.99 -17.90
C ARG A 402 14.99 16.21 -18.21
N ARG A 403 13.68 16.11 -17.96
CA ARG A 403 12.70 17.19 -18.16
C ARG A 403 12.45 18.01 -16.89
N GLY A 404 13.10 17.68 -15.76
CA GLY A 404 13.00 18.38 -14.48
C GLY A 404 11.87 17.91 -13.57
N PHE A 405 11.14 16.85 -13.93
CA PHE A 405 10.11 16.28 -13.05
C PHE A 405 10.76 15.33 -12.04
N ALA A 406 10.36 15.48 -10.78
CA ALA A 406 10.71 14.55 -9.71
C ALA A 406 9.91 13.24 -9.86
N LYS A 407 10.61 12.11 -9.74
CA LYS A 407 10.05 10.76 -9.67
C LYS A 407 10.66 10.07 -8.46
N LEU A 408 9.85 9.36 -7.70
CA LEU A 408 10.31 8.51 -6.61
C LEU A 408 10.77 7.15 -7.17
N GLU A 409 11.91 6.66 -6.68
CA GLU A 409 12.51 5.40 -7.11
C GLU A 409 13.25 4.74 -5.96
N TRP A 410 13.10 3.42 -5.83
CA TRP A 410 13.86 2.62 -4.86
C TRP A 410 15.24 2.34 -5.43
N GLN A 411 16.29 2.66 -4.68
CA GLN A 411 17.67 2.39 -5.05
C GLN A 411 18.34 1.55 -3.98
N LYS A 412 19.15 0.57 -4.40
CA LYS A 412 20.04 -0.16 -3.49
C LYS A 412 21.08 0.80 -2.91
N LEU A 413 21.35 0.64 -1.62
CA LEU A 413 22.37 1.39 -0.87
C LEU A 413 23.79 1.09 -1.36
#